data_AF-A0A659UW39-F1
#
_entry.id   AF-A0A659UW39-F1
#
_cell.length_a   1.000
_cell.length_b   1.000
_cell.length_c   1.000
_cell.angle_alpha   90.00
_cell.angle_beta   90.00
_cell.angle_gamma   90.00
#
_symmetry.space_group_name_H-M   'P 1'
#
loop_
_entity.id
_entity.type
_entity.pdbx_description
1 polymer ?
#
loop_
_entity_poly.entity_id
_entity_poly.type
_entity_poly.pdbx_seq_one_letter_code
_entity_poly.pdbx_strand_id
1 'polypeptide(L)'
;MVRLAAYDYRELGKLLRARLEEDGRGWRVCAADIGVSASDLSRICNGQNVSAPKVIAVCDWLKLSFRAFYLPPPVDAGAMFHGTSTETGSTCDAG
;
A
#
# COMPACT_ATOMS: atom_id res chain seq x y z
N MET A 1 -12.55 -5.11 18.33
CA MET A 1 -12.98 -4.93 16.92
C MET A 1 -11.74 -5.00 16.06
N VAL A 2 -11.51 -6.12 15.36
CA VAL A 2 -10.30 -6.32 14.53
C VAL A 2 -10.38 -5.35 13.35
N ARG A 3 -9.51 -4.34 13.30
CA ARG A 3 -9.44 -3.43 12.15
C ARG A 3 -8.70 -4.15 11.02
N LEU A 4 -9.29 -4.22 9.84
CA LEU A 4 -8.68 -4.88 8.68
C LEU A 4 -7.60 -3.97 8.07
N ALA A 5 -6.69 -4.59 7.31
CA ALA A 5 -5.76 -3.84 6.47
C ALA A 5 -6.54 -2.96 5.50
N ALA A 6 -6.06 -1.75 5.28
CA ALA A 6 -6.69 -0.78 4.40
C ALA A 6 -5.67 -0.18 3.42
N TYR A 7 -6.15 0.64 2.50
CA TYR A 7 -5.31 1.36 1.56
C TYR A 7 -5.80 2.80 1.49
N ASP A 8 -4.89 3.76 1.53
CA ASP A 8 -5.24 5.17 1.49
C ASP A 8 -5.47 5.65 0.06
N TYR A 9 -6.67 5.36 -0.45
CA TYR A 9 -7.12 5.84 -1.76
C TYR A 9 -7.30 7.36 -1.80
N ARG A 10 -7.50 8.02 -0.66
CA ARG A 10 -7.72 9.47 -0.61
C ARG A 10 -6.43 10.22 -0.88
N GLU A 11 -5.35 9.82 -0.20
CA GLU A 11 -4.03 10.41 -0.45
C GLU A 11 -3.53 10.09 -1.86
N LEU A 12 -3.73 8.85 -2.33
CA LEU A 12 -3.42 8.51 -3.72
C LEU A 12 -4.18 9.39 -4.72
N GLY A 13 -5.50 9.58 -4.51
CA GLY A 13 -6.33 10.40 -5.38
C GLY A 13 -5.92 11.88 -5.42
N LYS A 14 -5.49 12.43 -4.29
CA LYS A 14 -4.97 13.81 -4.21
C LYS A 14 -3.69 13.98 -5.02
N LEU A 15 -2.72 13.07 -4.84
CA LEU A 15 -1.45 13.11 -5.56
C LEU A 15 -1.65 12.88 -7.06
N LEU A 16 -2.52 11.94 -7.42
CA LEU A 16 -2.91 11.71 -8.81
C LEU A 16 -3.51 12.96 -9.44
N ARG A 17 -4.48 13.61 -8.77
CA ARG A 17 -5.10 14.84 -9.29
C ARG A 17 -4.07 15.95 -9.48
N ALA A 18 -3.22 16.19 -8.49
CA ALA A 18 -2.18 17.22 -8.59
C ALA A 18 -1.27 16.96 -9.80
N ARG A 19 -0.85 15.71 -10.01
CA ARG A 19 -0.01 15.35 -11.16
C ARG A 19 -0.73 15.52 -12.50
N LEU A 20 -2.01 15.17 -12.58
CA LEU A 20 -2.83 15.36 -13.78
C LEU A 20 -3.03 16.85 -14.11
N GLU A 21 -3.17 17.69 -13.09
CA GLU A 21 -3.28 19.15 -13.25
C GLU A 21 -1.95 19.77 -13.72
N GLU A 22 -0.81 19.31 -13.19
CA GLU A 22 0.52 19.72 -13.64
C GLU A 22 0.82 19.33 -15.09
N ASP A 23 0.36 18.16 -15.52
CA ASP A 23 0.63 17.64 -16.86
C ASP A 23 -0.15 18.42 -17.94
N GLY A 24 -1.42 18.78 -17.67
CA GLY A 24 -2.21 19.61 -18.58
C GLY A 24 -2.62 18.95 -19.92
N ARG A 25 -2.06 17.77 -20.27
CA ARG A 25 -2.40 16.98 -21.48
C ARG A 25 -3.82 16.42 -21.49
N GLY A 26 -4.56 16.54 -20.38
CA GLY A 26 -5.93 16.09 -20.23
C GLY A 26 -6.06 14.64 -19.77
N TRP A 27 -7.14 14.36 -19.06
CA TRP A 27 -7.33 13.12 -18.29
C TRP A 27 -7.34 11.86 -19.16
N ARG A 28 -7.89 11.94 -20.37
CA ARG A 28 -7.96 10.80 -21.30
C ARG A 28 -6.59 10.39 -21.83
N VAL A 29 -5.71 11.35 -22.08
CA VAL A 29 -4.36 11.11 -22.58
C VAL A 29 -3.53 10.43 -21.49
N CYS A 30 -3.60 10.96 -20.27
CA CYS A 30 -2.90 10.37 -19.13
C CYS A 30 -3.42 8.96 -18.81
N ALA A 31 -4.73 8.73 -18.91
CA ALA A 31 -5.32 7.41 -18.72
C ALA A 31 -4.75 6.37 -19.71
N ALA A 32 -4.62 6.75 -20.99
CA ALA A 32 -4.04 5.90 -22.01
C ALA A 32 -2.56 5.59 -21.76
N ASP A 33 -1.78 6.58 -21.31
CA ASP A 33 -0.35 6.46 -20.96
C ASP A 33 -0.13 5.50 -19.77
N ILE A 34 -1.02 5.57 -18.76
CA ILE A 34 -1.01 4.70 -17.58
C ILE A 34 -1.53 3.29 -17.93
N GLY A 35 -2.31 3.14 -19.00
CA GLY A 35 -2.99 1.88 -19.35
C GLY A 35 -4.27 1.61 -18.53
N VAL A 36 -4.97 2.66 -18.09
CA VAL A 36 -6.24 2.58 -17.35
C VAL A 36 -7.34 3.39 -18.04
N SER A 37 -8.60 3.20 -17.63
CA SER A 37 -9.69 4.03 -18.13
C SER A 37 -9.78 5.37 -17.41
N ALA A 38 -10.30 6.41 -18.08
CA ALA A 38 -10.58 7.70 -17.43
C ALA A 38 -11.58 7.57 -16.27
N SER A 39 -12.47 6.58 -16.34
CA SER A 39 -13.38 6.24 -15.25
C SER A 39 -12.63 5.71 -14.02
N ASP A 40 -11.61 4.88 -14.21
CA ASP A 40 -10.78 4.38 -13.11
C ASP A 40 -10.01 5.52 -12.43
N LEU A 41 -9.45 6.47 -13.20
CA LEU A 41 -8.81 7.67 -12.64
C LEU A 41 -9.80 8.48 -11.80
N SER A 42 -11.02 8.69 -12.31
CA SER A 42 -12.07 9.40 -11.57
C SER A 42 -12.42 8.68 -10.26
N ARG A 43 -12.53 7.35 -10.27
CA ARG A 43 -12.79 6.54 -9.06
C ARG A 43 -11.69 6.74 -8.02
N ILE A 44 -10.42 6.65 -8.44
CA ILE A 44 -9.27 6.84 -7.54
C ILE A 44 -9.26 8.27 -6.97
N CYS A 45 -9.48 9.30 -7.79
CA CYS A 45 -9.56 10.70 -7.34
C CYS A 45 -10.69 10.94 -6.33
N ASN A 46 -11.79 10.19 -6.42
CA ASN A 46 -12.89 10.24 -5.46
C ASN A 46 -12.69 9.33 -4.24
N GLY A 47 -11.52 8.68 -4.12
CA GLY A 47 -11.20 7.78 -3.01
C GLY A 47 -11.92 6.43 -3.06
N GLN A 48 -12.44 6.04 -4.23
CA GLN A 48 -13.08 4.74 -4.42
C GLN A 48 -12.05 3.65 -4.66
N ASN A 49 -12.39 2.43 -4.25
CA ASN A 49 -11.57 1.25 -4.46
C ASN A 49 -11.56 0.84 -5.94
N VAL A 50 -10.39 0.39 -6.40
CA VAL A 50 -10.20 -0.20 -7.73
C VAL A 50 -9.33 -1.45 -7.61
N SER A 51 -9.26 -2.24 -8.68
CA SER A 51 -8.43 -3.44 -8.70
C SER A 51 -6.95 -3.11 -8.51
N ALA A 52 -6.26 -3.89 -7.68
CA ALA A 52 -4.83 -3.77 -7.42
C ALA A 52 -3.93 -3.45 -8.64
N PRO A 53 -4.04 -4.13 -9.80
CA PRO A 53 -3.20 -3.81 -10.96
C PRO A 53 -3.33 -2.36 -11.46
N LYS A 54 -4.52 -1.76 -11.34
CA LYS A 54 -4.75 -0.36 -11.74
C LYS A 54 -4.06 0.60 -10.78
N VAL A 55 -4.08 0.28 -9.49
CA VAL A 55 -3.39 1.07 -8.47
C VAL A 55 -1.88 1.02 -8.70
N ILE A 56 -1.35 -0.16 -8.99
CA ILE A 56 0.07 -0.35 -9.31
C ILE A 56 0.47 0.48 -10.53
N ALA A 57 -0.28 0.39 -11.63
CA ALA A 57 0.00 1.17 -12.84
C ALA A 57 0.00 2.69 -12.57
N VAL A 58 -0.96 3.18 -11.78
CA VAL A 58 -1.00 4.59 -11.36
C VAL A 58 0.19 4.95 -10.49
N CYS A 59 0.56 4.11 -9.52
CA CYS A 59 1.72 4.33 -8.65
C CYS A 59 3.03 4.36 -9.46
N ASP A 60 3.20 3.46 -10.42
CA ASP A 60 4.36 3.41 -11.31
C ASP A 60 4.48 4.69 -12.15
N TRP A 61 3.36 5.17 -12.70
CA TRP A 61 3.33 6.44 -13.44
C TRP A 61 3.66 7.64 -12.56
N LEU A 62 3.16 7.66 -11.32
CA LEU A 62 3.48 8.68 -10.31
C LEU A 62 4.91 8.54 -9.76
N LYS A 63 5.64 7.47 -10.08
CA LYS A 63 6.94 7.11 -9.49
C LYS A 63 6.89 7.01 -7.96
N LEU A 64 5.76 6.54 -7.43
CA LEU A 64 5.53 6.34 -6.01
C LEU A 64 5.46 4.85 -5.68
N SER A 65 5.91 4.49 -4.49
CA SER A 65 5.77 3.11 -4.02
C SER A 65 4.31 2.83 -3.64
N PHE A 66 3.72 1.79 -4.21
CA PHE A 66 2.40 1.27 -3.80
C PHE A 66 2.32 1.04 -2.28
N ARG A 67 3.44 0.62 -1.65
CA ARG A 67 3.50 0.37 -0.21
C ARG A 67 3.33 1.63 0.63
N ALA A 68 3.55 2.82 0.08
CA ALA A 68 3.44 4.08 0.82
C ALA A 68 2.00 4.35 1.31
N PHE A 69 1.00 3.81 0.62
CA PHE A 69 -0.42 3.98 0.94
C PHE A 69 -1.02 2.75 1.64
N TYR A 70 -0.23 1.70 1.85
CA TYR A 70 -0.70 0.49 2.53
C TYR A 70 -0.83 0.77 4.02
N LEU A 71 -2.04 0.60 4.55
CA LEU A 71 -2.33 0.68 5.97
C LEU A 71 -2.37 -0.74 6.52
N PRO A 72 -1.32 -1.20 7.23
CA PRO A 72 -1.31 -2.54 7.80
C PRO A 72 -2.47 -2.69 8.79
N PRO A 73 -3.00 -3.92 8.97
CA PRO A 73 -3.91 -4.17 10.07
C PRO A 73 -3.20 -3.83 11.38
N PRO A 74 -3.90 -3.44 12.45
CA PRO A 74 -3.29 -3.36 13.76
C PRO A 74 -2.72 -4.73 14.04
N VAL A 75 -1.40 -4.81 14.12
CA VAL A 75 -0.78 -5.92 14.82
C VAL A 75 -1.20 -5.75 16.27
N ASP A 76 -1.94 -6.70 16.82
CA ASP A 76 -2.01 -6.82 18.26
C ASP A 76 -0.55 -6.94 18.71
N ALA A 77 -0.02 -5.88 19.34
CA ALA A 77 1.34 -5.80 19.85
C ALA A 77 1.51 -6.72 21.08
N GLY A 78 1.00 -7.94 21.00
CA GLY A 78 0.89 -8.93 22.08
C GLY A 78 1.30 -10.34 21.66
N ALA A 79 1.64 -10.60 20.40
CA ALA A 79 2.38 -11.80 20.04
C ALA A 79 3.89 -11.48 19.98
N MET A 80 4.40 -10.90 21.07
CA MET A 80 5.82 -11.00 21.38
C MET A 80 6.07 -12.49 21.60
N PHE A 81 6.58 -13.16 20.57
CA PHE A 81 7.18 -14.48 20.70
C PHE A 81 8.44 -14.31 21.57
N HIS A 82 8.25 -14.20 22.89
CA HIS A 82 9.27 -14.53 23.86
C HIS A 82 9.41 -16.05 23.77
N GLY A 83 10.23 -16.52 22.82
CA GLY A 83 10.87 -17.81 22.96
C GLY A 83 11.73 -17.72 24.20
N THR A 84 11.20 -18.12 25.35
CA THR A 84 11.97 -18.32 26.56
C THR A 84 13.06 -19.31 26.19
N SER A 85 14.30 -18.83 26.17
CA SER A 85 15.50 -19.63 25.97
C SER A 85 15.38 -20.92 26.77
N THR A 86 15.30 -22.05 26.08
CA THR A 86 15.48 -23.34 26.75
C THR A 86 16.96 -23.42 27.08
N GLU A 87 17.25 -23.08 28.33
CA GLU A 87 18.56 -23.26 28.96
C GLU A 87 18.97 -24.72 28.71
N THR A 88 19.93 -24.92 27.81
CA THR A 88 20.57 -26.22 27.69
C THR A 88 21.50 -26.32 28.90
N GLY A 89 21.01 -26.96 29.96
CA GLY A 89 21.80 -27.28 31.13
C GLY A 89 23.07 -28.02 30.68
N SER A 90 24.20 -27.34 30.83
CA SER A 90 25.51 -27.94 30.73
C SER A 90 25.66 -28.94 31.87
N THR A 91 25.52 -30.23 31.59
CA THR A 91 26.06 -31.30 32.43
C THR A 91 27.19 -31.98 31.65
N CYS A 92 28.42 -31.64 32.01
CA CYS A 92 29.58 -32.48 31.76
C CYS A 92 30.42 -32.50 33.03
N ASP A 93 30.03 -33.40 33.93
CA ASP A 93 30.89 -33.91 35.00
C ASP A 93 31.58 -35.16 34.42
N ALA A 94 32.91 -35.13 34.32
CA ALA A 94 33.73 -36.27 33.95
C ALA A 94 34.96 -36.27 34.87
N GLY A 95 34.84 -37.02 35.97
CA GLY A 95 35.91 -37.43 36.87
C GLY A 95 35.75 -38.90 37.19
#